data_AF-A0A722V2V2-F1
#
_entry.id   AF-A0A722V2V2-F1
#
_cell.length_a   1.000
_cell.length_b   1.000
_cell.length_c   1.000
_cell.angle_alpha   90.00
_cell.angle_beta   90.00
_cell.angle_gamma   90.00
#
_symmetry.space_group_name_H-M   'P 1'
#
loop_
_entity.id
_entity.type
_entity.pdbx_description
1 polymer ?
#
loop_
_entity_poly.entity_id
_entity_poly.type
_entity_poly.pdbx_seq_one_letter_code
_entity_poly.pdbx_strand_id
1 'polypeptide(L)'
;MSIFRRGEIWYASYSLPGGKRIKESLGTADKRQAQELHDKRKAELWRVDKLGDFPEVTFEEACLRWLEEKADKKSLDTDKGRMGFWLEH
;
A
#
# COMPACT_ATOMS: atom_id res chain seq x y z
N MET A 1 2.88 -14.12 -16.85
CA MET A 1 1.54 -13.79 -16.30
C MET A 1 1.59 -13.94 -14.80
N SER A 2 1.55 -12.85 -14.06
CA SER A 2 1.79 -12.84 -12.60
C SER A 2 0.51 -12.71 -11.77
N ILE A 3 -0.62 -13.12 -12.31
CA ILE A 3 -1.84 -13.37 -11.54
C ILE A 3 -2.08 -14.87 -11.38
N PHE A 4 -2.47 -15.30 -10.19
CA PHE A 4 -2.77 -16.69 -9.85
C PHE A 4 -4.03 -16.75 -9.01
N ARG A 5 -4.78 -17.85 -9.08
CA ARG A 5 -6.05 -17.99 -8.36
C ARG A 5 -5.86 -18.79 -7.08
N ARG A 6 -6.46 -18.34 -5.98
CA ARG A 6 -6.52 -19.08 -4.71
C ARG A 6 -7.98 -19.16 -4.27
N GLY A 7 -8.59 -20.34 -4.44
CA GLY A 7 -10.03 -20.51 -4.31
C GLY A 7 -10.75 -19.79 -5.45
N GLU A 8 -11.68 -18.89 -5.11
CA GLU A 8 -12.41 -18.11 -6.11
C GLU A 8 -11.70 -16.81 -6.49
N ILE A 9 -10.82 -16.29 -5.64
CA ILE A 9 -10.22 -14.96 -5.73
C ILE A 9 -8.88 -15.01 -6.49
N TRP A 10 -8.65 -14.01 -7.34
CA TRP A 10 -7.37 -13.78 -8.00
C TRP A 10 -6.39 -13.03 -7.11
N TYR A 11 -5.13 -13.39 -7.21
CA TYR A 11 -4.00 -12.79 -6.51
C TYR A 11 -2.97 -12.34 -7.53
N ALA A 12 -2.25 -11.28 -7.23
CA ALA A 12 -1.13 -10.80 -8.02
C ALA A 12 0.20 -11.02 -7.29
N SER A 13 1.26 -11.17 -8.08
CA SER A 13 2.63 -11.33 -7.62
C SER A 13 3.53 -10.32 -8.32
N TYR A 14 3.98 -9.29 -7.60
CA TYR A 14 4.89 -8.28 -8.12
C TYR A 14 6.32 -8.54 -7.67
N SER A 15 7.27 -8.35 -8.57
CA SER A 15 8.69 -8.34 -8.23
C SER A 15 9.14 -6.89 -8.17
N LEU A 16 9.49 -6.41 -6.98
CA LEU A 16 10.06 -5.09 -6.82
C LEU A 16 11.55 -5.08 -7.18
N PRO A 17 12.06 -3.96 -7.71
CA PRO A 17 13.49 -3.70 -7.76
C PRO A 17 14.06 -3.75 -6.34
N GLY A 18 15.09 -4.57 -6.12
CA GLY A 18 15.57 -4.96 -4.79
C GLY A 18 15.26 -6.40 -4.40
N GLY A 19 14.58 -7.17 -5.27
CA GLY A 19 14.37 -8.61 -5.08
C GLY A 19 13.22 -8.97 -4.14
N LYS A 20 12.56 -7.97 -3.53
CA LYS A 20 11.38 -8.18 -2.70
C LYS A 20 10.19 -8.55 -3.57
N ARG A 21 9.51 -9.64 -3.24
CA ARG A 21 8.32 -10.11 -3.94
C ARG A 21 7.08 -9.79 -3.12
N ILE A 22 6.15 -9.03 -3.68
CA ILE A 22 4.85 -8.73 -3.07
C ILE A 22 3.82 -9.69 -3.65
N LYS A 23 3.04 -10.32 -2.78
CA LYS A 23 1.85 -11.08 -3.17
C LYS A 23 0.65 -10.46 -2.48
N GLU A 24 -0.32 -10.01 -3.26
CA GLU A 24 -1.52 -9.37 -2.74
C GLU A 24 -2.78 -9.92 -3.43
N SER A 25 -3.88 -9.90 -2.70
CA SER A 25 -5.18 -10.31 -3.24
C SER A 25 -5.71 -9.19 -4.14
N LEU A 26 -6.24 -9.56 -5.31
CA LEU A 26 -6.92 -8.63 -6.21
C LEU A 26 -8.41 -8.50 -5.86
N GLY A 27 -8.92 -9.32 -4.92
CA GLY A 27 -10.30 -9.23 -4.42
C GLY A 27 -11.41 -9.57 -5.42
N THR A 28 -11.07 -9.95 -6.65
CA THR A 28 -12.04 -10.28 -7.71
C THR A 28 -11.93 -11.74 -8.12
N ALA A 29 -13.06 -12.33 -8.54
CA ALA A 29 -13.13 -13.64 -9.18
C ALA A 29 -13.09 -13.55 -10.72
N ASP A 30 -13.29 -12.36 -11.29
CA ASP A 30 -13.22 -12.11 -12.72
C ASP A 30 -11.76 -11.94 -13.17
N LYS A 31 -11.34 -12.80 -14.11
CA LYS A 31 -9.98 -12.79 -14.66
C LYS A 31 -9.66 -11.49 -15.41
N ARG A 32 -10.63 -10.87 -16.08
CA ARG A 32 -10.40 -9.63 -16.83
C ARG A 32 -10.14 -8.47 -15.88
N GLN A 33 -10.99 -8.31 -14.88
CA GLN A 33 -10.78 -7.32 -13.81
C GLN A 33 -9.47 -7.57 -13.06
N ALA A 34 -9.13 -8.84 -12.78
CA ALA A 34 -7.87 -9.19 -12.14
C ALA A 34 -6.65 -8.73 -12.95
N GLN A 35 -6.71 -8.87 -14.28
CA GLN A 35 -5.63 -8.42 -15.16
C GLN A 35 -5.53 -6.89 -15.20
N GLU A 36 -6.67 -6.19 -15.28
CA GLU A 36 -6.71 -4.72 -15.26
C GLU A 36 -6.14 -4.16 -13.94
N LEU A 37 -6.56 -4.70 -12.80
CA LEU A 37 -6.03 -4.34 -11.48
C LEU A 37 -4.54 -4.65 -11.37
N HIS A 38 -4.11 -5.80 -11.91
CA HIS A 38 -2.70 -6.17 -11.92
C HIS A 38 -1.84 -5.13 -12.63
N ASP A 39 -2.26 -4.73 -13.83
CA ASP A 39 -1.49 -3.82 -14.67
C ASP A 39 -1.49 -2.40 -14.11
N LYS A 40 -2.61 -1.93 -13.54
CA LYS A 40 -2.68 -0.65 -12.81
C LYS A 40 -1.69 -0.63 -11.65
N ARG A 41 -1.73 -1.65 -10.80
CA ARG A 41 -0.86 -1.76 -9.62
C ARG A 41 0.63 -1.86 -9.98
N LYS A 42 0.95 -2.59 -11.07
CA LYS A 42 2.33 -2.66 -11.58
C LYS A 42 2.84 -1.28 -12.02
N ALA A 43 1.99 -0.47 -12.64
CA ALA A 43 2.35 0.89 -13.04
C ALA A 43 2.58 1.81 -11.83
N GLU A 44 1.76 1.71 -10.79
CA GLU A 44 1.96 2.43 -9.52
C GLU A 44 3.30 2.06 -8.88
N LEU A 45 3.59 0.77 -8.71
CA LEU A 45 4.86 0.31 -8.13
C LEU A 45 6.07 0.79 -8.95
N TRP A 46 5.95 0.85 -10.27
CA TRP A 46 7.00 1.40 -11.13
C TRP A 46 7.19 2.91 -10.93
N ARG A 47 6.11 3.68 -10.75
CA ARG A 47 6.21 5.13 -10.47
C ARG A 47 6.85 5.39 -9.11
N VAL A 48 6.46 4.65 -8.08
CA VAL A 48 7.07 4.73 -6.75
C VAL A 48 8.58 4.48 -6.83
N ASP A 49 9.01 3.44 -7.55
CA ASP A 49 10.44 3.15 -7.73
C ASP A 49 11.20 4.22 -8.52
N LYS A 50 10.67 4.65 -9.67
CA LYS A 50 11.42 5.49 -10.62
C LYS A 50 11.34 6.98 -10.34
N LEU A 51 10.21 7.44 -9.80
CA LEU A 51 9.96 8.85 -9.57
C LEU A 51 10.08 9.22 -8.08
N GLY A 52 10.28 8.22 -7.19
CA GLY A 52 10.19 8.45 -5.75
C GLY A 52 8.79 8.88 -5.32
N ASP A 53 7.78 8.55 -6.14
CA ASP A 53 6.39 8.92 -5.89
C ASP A 53 5.91 8.21 -4.62
N PHE A 54 5.08 8.88 -3.83
CA PHE A 54 4.54 8.26 -2.63
C PHE A 54 3.34 7.40 -3.02
N PRO A 55 3.29 6.12 -2.63
CA PRO A 55 2.09 5.32 -2.86
C PRO A 55 0.89 6.02 -2.23
N GLU A 56 -0.29 5.83 -2.81
CA GLU A 56 -1.53 6.19 -2.12
C GLU A 56 -1.58 5.38 -0.82
N VAL A 57 -1.28 6.06 0.28
CA VAL A 57 -1.33 5.51 1.63
C VAL A 57 -2.55 6.09 2.32
N THR A 58 -3.14 5.27 3.18
CA THR A 58 -4.21 5.74 4.06
C THR A 58 -3.65 6.79 5.03
N PHE A 59 -4.53 7.67 5.51
CA PHE A 59 -4.14 8.66 6.51
C PHE A 59 -3.60 7.97 7.79
N GLU A 60 -4.14 6.80 8.15
CA GLU A 60 -3.62 5.94 9.22
C GLU A 60 -2.15 5.56 9.02
N GLU A 61 -1.81 5.01 7.85
CA GLU A 61 -0.43 4.63 7.53
C GLU A 61 0.52 5.82 7.54
N ALA A 62 0.06 6.99 7.07
CA ALA A 62 0.83 8.22 7.13
C ALA A 62 1.06 8.68 8.58
N CYS A 63 0.04 8.62 9.45
CA CYS A 63 0.17 8.92 10.87
C CYS A 63 1.15 7.98 11.57
N LEU A 64 1.07 6.67 11.32
CA LEU A 64 1.99 5.69 11.90
C LEU A 64 3.44 5.99 11.52
N ARG A 65 3.71 6.19 10.23
CA ARG A 65 5.06 6.53 9.76
C ARG A 65 5.56 7.83 10.37
N TRP A 66 4.71 8.85 10.47
CA TRP A 66 5.09 10.12 11.09
C TRP A 66 5.44 9.96 12.58
N LEU A 67 4.69 9.13 13.31
CA LEU A 67 4.97 8.83 14.72
C LEU A 67 6.30 8.10 14.89
N GLU A 68 6.65 7.19 13.98
CA GLU A 68 7.97 6.54 13.95
C GLU A 68 9.10 7.54 13.65
N GLU A 69 8.94 8.36 12.61
CA GLU A 69 9.95 9.35 12.20
C GLU A 69 10.13 10.49 13.21
N LYS A 70 9.11 10.80 14.01
CA LYS A 70 9.12 11.88 15.01
C LYS A 70 9.14 11.38 16.44
N ALA A 71 9.51 10.12 16.68
CA ALA A 71 9.51 9.49 18.01
C ALA A 71 10.19 10.35 19.10
N ASP A 72 11.24 11.10 18.76
CA ASP A 72 11.99 11.96 19.70
C ASP A 72 11.32 13.32 20.00
N LYS A 73 10.17 13.62 19.38
CA LYS A 73 9.47 14.90 19.56
C LYS A 73 8.82 14.97 20.94
N LYS A 74 9.18 15.98 21.74
CA LYS A 74 8.59 16.20 23.07
C LYS A 74 7.06 16.36 23.09
N SER A 75 6.44 16.78 21.99
CA SER A 75 4.98 16.95 21.88
C SER A 75 4.26 15.79 21.19
N LEU A 76 4.93 14.64 20.99
CA LEU A 76 4.37 13.50 20.24
C LEU A 76 3.01 13.05 20.79
N ASP A 77 2.82 13.08 22.11
CA ASP A 77 1.59 12.64 22.75
C ASP A 77 0.38 13.52 22.39
N THR A 78 0.59 14.84 22.27
CA THR A 78 -0.45 15.77 21.80
C THR A 78 -0.76 15.55 20.32
N ASP A 79 0.25 15.24 19.52
CA ASP A 79 0.08 14.97 18.09
C ASP A 79 -0.70 13.65 17.88
N LYS A 80 -0.46 12.61 18.70
CA LYS A 80 -1.25 11.37 18.70
C LYS A 80 -2.74 11.63 18.97
N GLY A 81 -3.06 12.47 19.96
CA GLY A 81 -4.44 12.81 20.28
C GLY A 81 -5.17 13.51 19.11
N ARG A 82 -4.48 14.42 18.41
CA ARG A 82 -5.02 15.07 17.21
C ARG A 82 -5.19 14.10 16.05
N MET A 83 -4.20 13.23 15.82
CA MET A 83 -4.29 12.20 14.78
C MET A 83 -5.47 11.25 15.04
N GLY A 84 -5.65 10.79 16.29
CA GLY A 84 -6.78 9.95 16.68
C GLY A 84 -8.14 10.58 16.39
N PHE A 85 -8.31 11.88 16.69
CA PHE A 85 -9.55 12.60 16.37
C PHE A 85 -9.93 12.52 14.88
N TRP A 86 -8.97 12.74 13.99
CA TRP A 86 -9.17 12.70 12.53
C TRP A 86 -9.27 11.28 11.95
N LEU A 87 -8.94 10.26 12.73
CA LEU A 87 -9.15 8.86 12.35
C LEU A 87 -10.56 8.37 12.68
N GLU A 88 -11.20 9.00 13.67
CA GLU A 88 -12.55 8.65 14.11
C GLU A 88 -13.66 9.47 13.43
N HIS A 89 -13.33 10.55 12.72
CA HIS A 89 -14.26 11.48 12.05
C HIS A 89 -14.00 11.58 10.55
#